data_AF-K5VQD0-F1
#
_entry.id   AF-K5VQD0-F1
#
_cell.length_a   1.000
_cell.length_b   1.000
_cell.length_c   1.000
_cell.angle_alpha   90.00
_cell.angle_beta   90.00
_cell.angle_gamma   90.00
#
_symmetry.space_group_name_H-M   'P 1'
#
loop_
_entity.id
_entity.type
_entity.pdbx_description
1 polymer ?
#
loop_
_entity_poly.entity_id
_entity_poly.type
_entity_poly.pdbx_seq_one_letter_code
_entity_poly.pdbx_strand_id
1 'polypeptide(L)'
;MSGATGADFPPEILSCILDCITLLDILAYDSEERRRLKHELVALSLVCKHWSEAIRPLLFRQIELRSANDVRLLKNIVCSPRFTTSSLSGAIWHIKIHQEATEAKSWLHHVHGLSTRLQETAFDCTVVRPAGDPASVPSRWAPFQSIPSVTRSYVRLRRLFLNDVVFTSTTELARLLDNFSTLEHCACNQLTFLDSSPVVQSRRARRRPSSTLWTCDISRCKDMAVSVQAVLAADILGAGRRMGLDDRTRDATLQVLSAFVPNTSERAAVRLSNNENGSMFGSSSNWCKQCNAH
;
A
#
# COMPACT_ATOMS: atom_id res chain seq x y z
N MET A 1 2.70 8.39 -55.25
CA MET A 1 2.74 9.13 -53.98
C MET A 1 3.09 8.12 -52.91
N SER A 2 4.28 8.19 -52.33
CA SER A 2 4.66 7.29 -51.23
C SER A 2 3.81 7.67 -50.01
N GLY A 3 2.95 6.75 -49.56
CA GLY A 3 2.14 6.97 -48.37
C GLY A 3 3.06 7.01 -47.15
N ALA A 4 3.06 8.11 -46.42
CA ALA A 4 3.72 8.19 -45.12
C ALA A 4 3.07 7.14 -44.21
N THR A 5 3.87 6.20 -43.73
CA THR A 5 3.42 5.17 -42.78
C THR A 5 3.71 5.64 -41.36
N GLY A 6 2.98 5.13 -40.38
CA GLY A 6 3.27 5.40 -38.96
C GLY A 6 4.64 4.88 -38.47
N ALA A 7 5.43 4.24 -39.34
CA ALA A 7 6.83 3.89 -39.07
C ALA A 7 7.80 5.02 -39.42
N ASP A 8 7.35 6.05 -40.15
CA ASP A 8 8.19 7.17 -40.60
C ASP A 8 8.21 8.33 -39.61
N PHE A 9 7.62 8.17 -38.42
CA PHE A 9 7.71 9.18 -37.37
C PHE A 9 9.14 9.29 -36.85
N PRO A 10 9.70 10.51 -36.75
CA PRO A 10 10.94 10.75 -36.04
C PRO A 10 10.85 10.25 -34.58
N PRO A 11 11.92 9.66 -34.04
CA PRO A 11 11.92 9.12 -32.67
C PRO A 11 11.61 10.19 -31.62
N GLU A 12 11.89 11.47 -31.89
CA GLU A 12 11.58 12.61 -31.02
C GLU A 12 10.06 12.83 -30.89
N ILE A 13 9.33 12.68 -32.00
CA ILE A 13 7.86 12.80 -32.00
C ILE A 13 7.26 11.63 -31.23
N LEU A 14 7.78 10.42 -31.44
CA LEU A 14 7.35 9.25 -30.68
C LEU A 14 7.61 9.45 -29.18
N SER A 15 8.80 9.90 -28.79
CA SER A 15 9.13 10.21 -27.39
C SER A 15 8.14 11.22 -26.81
N CYS A 16 7.86 12.31 -27.52
CA CYS A 16 6.91 13.32 -27.07
C CYS A 16 5.50 12.75 -26.84
N ILE A 17 5.01 11.90 -27.76
CA ILE A 17 3.71 11.22 -27.61
C ILE A 17 3.73 10.31 -26.37
N LEU A 18 4.80 9.52 -26.20
CA LEU A 18 4.93 8.60 -25.07
C LEU A 18 5.07 9.35 -23.73
N ASP A 19 5.71 10.51 -23.70
CA ASP A 19 5.81 11.36 -22.52
C ASP A 19 4.44 11.92 -22.11
N CYS A 20 3.62 12.35 -23.08
CA CYS A 20 2.24 12.76 -22.83
C CYS A 20 1.41 11.62 -22.24
N ILE A 21 1.53 10.41 -22.80
CA ILE A 21 0.85 9.21 -22.30
C ILE A 21 1.34 8.85 -20.89
N THR A 22 2.65 8.96 -20.65
CA THR A 22 3.27 8.67 -19.35
C THR A 22 2.73 9.60 -18.27
N LEU A 23 2.53 10.89 -18.60
CA LEU A 23 1.93 11.87 -17.71
C LEU A 23 0.47 11.50 -17.40
N LEU A 24 -0.32 11.12 -18.42
CA LEU A 24 -1.69 10.66 -18.23
C LEU A 24 -1.75 9.40 -17.34
N ASP A 25 -0.85 8.43 -17.53
CA ASP A 25 -0.79 7.23 -16.69
C ASP A 25 -0.49 7.57 -15.22
N ILE A 26 0.38 8.56 -14.95
CA ILE A 26 0.68 9.01 -13.57
C ILE A 26 -0.55 9.70 -12.95
N LEU A 27 -1.26 10.51 -13.73
CA LEU A 27 -2.42 11.28 -13.27
C LEU A 27 -3.70 10.46 -13.18
N ALA A 28 -3.79 9.31 -13.85
CA ALA A 28 -4.93 8.41 -13.78
C ALA A 28 -5.09 7.87 -12.35
N TYR A 29 -5.99 8.49 -11.59
CA TYR A 29 -6.39 8.03 -10.25
C TYR A 29 -7.27 6.79 -10.33
N ASP A 30 -8.04 6.64 -11.42
CA ASP A 30 -8.90 5.49 -11.65
C ASP A 30 -8.15 4.32 -12.29
N SER A 31 -8.36 3.13 -11.73
CA SER A 31 -7.80 1.90 -12.27
C SER A 31 -8.41 1.52 -13.62
N GLU A 32 -9.66 1.89 -13.89
CA GLU A 32 -10.34 1.49 -15.12
C GLU A 32 -9.88 2.31 -16.31
N GLU A 33 -9.74 3.63 -16.14
CA GLU A 33 -9.10 4.50 -17.12
C GLU A 33 -7.68 4.03 -17.47
N ARG A 34 -6.87 3.67 -16.47
CA ARG A 34 -5.53 3.11 -16.70
C ARG A 34 -5.58 1.80 -17.49
N ARG A 35 -6.55 0.92 -17.24
CA ARG A 35 -6.71 -0.32 -18.02
C ARG A 35 -7.05 -0.03 -19.47
N ARG A 36 -7.94 0.94 -19.74
CA ARG A 36 -8.26 1.38 -21.11
C ARG A 36 -7.03 1.91 -21.82
N LEU A 37 -6.29 2.82 -21.18
CA LEU A 37 -5.04 3.35 -21.73
C LEU A 37 -4.03 2.24 -22.05
N LYS A 38 -3.85 1.28 -21.13
CA LYS A 38 -2.98 0.11 -21.38
C LYS A 38 -3.45 -0.73 -22.55
N HIS A 39 -4.76 -0.94 -22.70
CA HIS A 39 -5.31 -1.71 -23.81
C HIS A 39 -5.02 -1.03 -25.16
N GLU A 40 -5.16 0.29 -25.23
CA GLU A 40 -4.80 1.08 -26.42
C GLU A 40 -3.29 1.01 -26.70
N LEU A 41 -2.45 1.10 -25.67
CA LEU A 41 -1.00 0.94 -25.79
C LEU A 41 -0.60 -0.45 -26.29
N VAL A 42 -1.32 -1.50 -25.87
CA VAL A 42 -1.08 -2.85 -26.41
C VAL A 42 -1.31 -2.85 -27.92
N ALA A 43 -2.40 -2.25 -28.42
CA ALA A 43 -2.67 -2.18 -29.86
C ALA A 43 -1.55 -1.44 -30.61
N LEU A 44 -1.06 -0.32 -30.08
CA LEU A 44 0.08 0.42 -30.65
C LEU A 44 1.37 -0.41 -30.64
N SER A 45 1.60 -1.20 -29.58
CA SER A 45 2.80 -2.06 -29.47
C SER A 45 2.86 -3.17 -30.54
N LEU A 46 1.73 -3.50 -31.17
CA LEU A 46 1.61 -4.51 -32.21
C LEU A 46 1.86 -3.97 -33.63
N VAL A 47 1.94 -2.65 -33.81
CA VAL A 47 2.12 -2.03 -35.14
C VAL A 47 3.45 -2.43 -35.77
N CYS A 48 4.56 -2.26 -35.04
CA CYS A 48 5.88 -2.73 -35.48
C CYS A 48 6.84 -2.91 -34.29
N LYS A 49 8.01 -3.48 -34.56
CA LYS A 49 9.05 -3.72 -33.55
C LYS A 49 9.47 -2.44 -32.81
N HIS A 50 9.62 -1.32 -33.53
CA HIS A 50 10.02 -0.04 -32.95
C HIS A 50 9.00 0.46 -31.92
N TRP A 51 7.71 0.48 -32.28
CA TRP A 51 6.62 0.81 -31.36
C TRP A 51 6.56 -0.15 -30.17
N SER A 52 6.76 -1.45 -30.40
CA SER A 52 6.81 -2.46 -29.33
C SER A 52 7.91 -2.16 -28.31
N GLU A 53 9.11 -1.82 -28.77
CA GLU A 53 10.25 -1.53 -27.90
C GLU A 53 10.05 -0.25 -27.09
N ALA A 54 9.49 0.79 -27.72
CA ALA A 54 9.24 2.08 -27.07
C ALA A 54 8.09 2.03 -26.06
N ILE A 55 7.01 1.30 -26.35
CA ILE A 55 5.82 1.20 -25.49
C ILE A 55 6.02 0.21 -24.33
N ARG A 56 6.86 -0.81 -24.50
CA ARG A 56 7.02 -1.89 -23.52
C ARG A 56 7.28 -1.39 -22.10
N PRO A 57 8.19 -0.42 -21.84
CA PRO A 57 8.38 0.11 -20.49
C PRO A 57 7.10 0.66 -19.85
N LEU A 58 6.24 1.31 -20.65
CA LEU A 58 4.96 1.88 -20.17
C LEU A 58 3.96 0.79 -19.81
N LEU A 59 3.85 -0.27 -20.62
CA LEU A 59 2.95 -1.39 -20.36
C LEU A 59 3.28 -2.11 -19.04
N PHE A 60 4.57 -2.29 -18.76
CA PHE A 60 5.06 -2.99 -17.57
C PHE A 60 5.36 -2.07 -16.38
N ARG A 61 5.15 -0.75 -16.54
CA ARG A 61 5.42 0.25 -15.48
C ARG A 61 4.76 -0.07 -14.16
N GLN A 62 3.50 -0.48 -14.24
CA GLN A 62 2.72 -0.93 -13.11
C GLN A 62 2.17 -2.32 -13.36
N ILE A 63 2.36 -3.25 -12.42
CA ILE A 63 1.82 -4.61 -12.50
C ILE A 63 0.85 -4.83 -11.35
N GLU A 64 -0.28 -5.47 -11.63
CA GLU A 64 -1.24 -5.90 -10.62
C GLU A 64 -1.11 -7.41 -10.41
N LEU A 65 -0.95 -7.84 -9.16
CA LEU A 65 -0.90 -9.24 -8.75
C LEU A 65 -2.17 -9.53 -7.95
N ARG A 66 -3.04 -10.39 -8.48
CA ARG A 66 -4.33 -10.76 -7.86
C ARG A 66 -4.35 -12.18 -7.36
N SER A 67 -3.42 -13.00 -7.81
CA SER A 67 -3.33 -14.41 -7.47
C SER A 67 -1.89 -14.87 -7.22
N ALA A 68 -1.76 -16.01 -6.54
CA ALA A 68 -0.47 -16.69 -6.38
C ALA A 68 0.16 -17.08 -7.74
N ASN A 69 -0.67 -17.32 -8.77
CA ASN A 69 -0.20 -17.64 -10.12
C ASN A 69 0.46 -16.42 -10.78
N ASP A 70 -0.10 -15.22 -10.59
CA ASP A 70 0.50 -13.98 -11.11
C ASP A 70 1.88 -13.74 -10.50
N VAL A 71 2.00 -13.96 -9.18
CA VAL A 71 3.30 -13.88 -8.48
C VAL A 71 4.29 -14.87 -9.07
N ARG A 72 3.85 -16.12 -9.31
CA ARG A 72 4.71 -17.17 -9.86
C ARG A 72 5.15 -16.86 -11.29
N LEU A 73 4.25 -16.37 -12.13
CA LEU A 73 4.54 -15.96 -13.50
C LEU A 73 5.56 -14.81 -13.51
N LEU A 74 5.29 -13.75 -12.74
CA LEU A 74 6.21 -12.62 -12.64
C LEU A 74 7.57 -13.06 -12.09
N LYS A 75 7.59 -13.95 -11.10
CA LYS A 75 8.83 -14.49 -10.55
C LYS A 75 9.62 -15.27 -11.59
N ASN A 76 8.98 -16.08 -12.42
CA ASN A 76 9.66 -16.81 -13.50
C ASN A 76 10.29 -15.85 -14.51
N ILE A 77 9.62 -14.73 -14.81
CA ILE A 77 10.16 -13.67 -15.68
C ILE A 77 11.35 -12.99 -15.03
N VAL A 78 11.19 -12.47 -13.80
CA VAL A 78 12.21 -11.68 -13.08
C VAL A 78 13.43 -12.52 -12.70
N CYS A 79 13.26 -13.82 -12.44
CA CYS A 79 14.37 -14.72 -12.15
C CYS A 79 15.08 -15.25 -13.41
N SER A 80 14.58 -14.96 -14.61
CA SER A 80 15.26 -15.32 -15.85
C SER A 80 16.56 -14.55 -15.99
N PRO A 81 17.69 -15.18 -16.39
CA PRO A 81 18.95 -14.47 -16.66
C PRO A 81 18.83 -13.38 -17.72
N ARG A 82 17.84 -13.48 -18.61
CA ARG A 82 17.59 -12.48 -19.66
C ARG A 82 16.87 -11.24 -19.14
N PHE A 83 16.27 -11.30 -17.95
CA PHE A 83 15.52 -10.17 -17.41
C PHE A 83 16.44 -9.00 -17.06
N THR A 84 17.58 -9.27 -16.43
CA THR A 84 18.54 -8.23 -16.00
C THR A 84 19.07 -7.41 -17.17
N THR A 85 19.27 -8.04 -18.34
CA THR A 85 19.73 -7.37 -19.56
C THR A 85 18.59 -6.84 -20.44
N SER A 86 17.33 -7.14 -20.09
CA SER A 86 16.17 -6.64 -20.84
C SER A 86 15.80 -5.23 -20.42
N SER A 87 15.12 -4.50 -21.30
CA SER A 87 14.51 -3.21 -20.98
C SER A 87 13.42 -3.27 -19.91
N LEU A 88 13.02 -4.48 -19.47
CA LEU A 88 11.99 -4.67 -18.45
C LEU A 88 12.51 -4.51 -17.01
N SER A 89 13.81 -4.71 -16.77
CA SER A 89 14.36 -4.72 -15.41
C SER A 89 14.18 -3.38 -14.67
N GLY A 90 14.36 -2.27 -15.39
CA GLY A 90 14.08 -0.92 -14.89
C GLY A 90 12.68 -0.39 -15.24
N ALA A 91 11.89 -1.15 -16.01
CA ALA A 91 10.55 -0.71 -16.38
C ALA A 91 9.54 -0.91 -15.26
N ILE A 92 9.69 -1.93 -14.40
CA ILE A 92 8.69 -2.24 -13.36
C ILE A 92 8.90 -1.31 -12.16
N TRP A 93 8.16 -0.22 -12.11
CA TRP A 93 8.27 0.78 -11.04
C TRP A 93 7.34 0.50 -9.86
N HIS A 94 6.19 -0.13 -10.14
CA HIS A 94 5.15 -0.28 -9.14
C HIS A 94 4.43 -1.63 -9.27
N ILE A 95 4.35 -2.37 -8.18
CA ILE A 95 3.56 -3.60 -8.09
C ILE A 95 2.43 -3.38 -7.09
N LYS A 96 1.19 -3.48 -7.57
CA LYS A 96 -0.02 -3.51 -6.73
C LYS A 96 -0.40 -4.95 -6.45
N ILE A 97 -0.58 -5.28 -5.18
CA ILE A 97 -0.94 -6.61 -4.70
C ILE A 97 -2.38 -6.52 -4.21
N HIS A 98 -3.25 -7.36 -4.75
CA HIS A 98 -4.63 -7.49 -4.30
C HIS A 98 -4.77 -8.86 -3.61
N GLN A 99 -5.05 -8.83 -2.32
CA GLN A 99 -5.17 -10.02 -1.49
C GLN A 99 -6.57 -10.05 -0.88
N GLU A 100 -7.28 -11.15 -1.07
CA GLU A 100 -8.53 -11.36 -0.34
C GLU A 100 -8.23 -11.77 1.11
N ALA A 101 -9.02 -11.22 2.04
CA ALA A 101 -9.00 -11.55 3.45
C ALA A 101 -9.66 -12.91 3.70
N THR A 102 -9.07 -13.97 3.18
CA THR A 102 -9.53 -15.35 3.42
C THR A 102 -8.70 -16.01 4.51
N GLU A 103 -9.28 -16.97 5.24
CA GLU A 103 -8.50 -17.88 6.12
C GLU A 103 -7.55 -18.78 5.33
N ALA A 104 -7.79 -18.94 4.02
CA ALA A 104 -6.90 -19.66 3.12
C ALA A 104 -5.49 -19.03 3.09
N LYS A 105 -4.51 -19.87 2.73
CA LYS A 105 -3.08 -19.54 2.77
C LYS A 105 -2.76 -18.25 2.01
N SER A 106 -2.46 -17.18 2.73
CA SER A 106 -1.91 -15.94 2.17
C SER A 106 -0.68 -16.25 1.33
N TRP A 107 -0.68 -15.81 0.08
CA TRP A 107 0.45 -15.98 -0.84
C TRP A 107 1.44 -14.82 -0.78
N LEU A 108 1.23 -13.84 0.12
CA LEU A 108 2.11 -12.68 0.31
C LEU A 108 3.56 -13.09 0.58
N HIS A 109 3.78 -14.24 1.23
CA HIS A 109 5.12 -14.79 1.45
C HIS A 109 5.88 -15.12 0.14
N HIS A 110 5.18 -15.38 -0.98
CA HIS A 110 5.82 -15.56 -2.28
C HIS A 110 6.31 -14.25 -2.89
N VAL A 111 5.72 -13.11 -2.51
CA VAL A 111 6.11 -11.77 -2.99
C VAL A 111 7.48 -11.37 -2.45
N HIS A 112 7.90 -11.92 -1.31
CA HIS A 112 9.24 -11.63 -0.76
C HIS A 112 10.36 -11.88 -1.80
N GLY A 113 10.31 -13.00 -2.52
CA GLY A 113 11.31 -13.32 -3.53
C GLY A 113 11.33 -12.33 -4.71
N LEU A 114 10.20 -11.67 -4.98
CA LEU A 114 10.13 -10.59 -5.95
C LEU A 114 10.73 -9.30 -5.38
N SER A 115 10.39 -8.92 -4.15
CA SER A 115 10.86 -7.67 -3.54
C SER A 115 12.37 -7.61 -3.30
N THR A 116 13.05 -8.76 -3.23
CA THR A 116 14.51 -8.81 -3.14
C THR A 116 15.19 -8.63 -4.50
N ARG A 117 14.53 -9.02 -5.59
CA ARG A 117 15.03 -8.89 -6.96
C ARG A 117 14.69 -7.53 -7.58
N LEU A 118 13.54 -6.99 -7.21
CA LEU A 118 13.00 -5.72 -7.69
C LEU A 118 13.17 -4.64 -6.61
N GLN A 119 14.41 -4.26 -6.34
CA GLN A 119 14.75 -3.44 -5.17
C GLN A 119 14.30 -1.98 -5.25
N GLU A 120 14.11 -1.47 -6.47
CA GLU A 120 13.67 -0.09 -6.75
C GLU A 120 12.16 -0.02 -6.95
N THR A 121 11.49 -1.16 -7.06
CA THR A 121 10.04 -1.25 -7.28
C THR A 121 9.28 -1.00 -5.98
N ALA A 122 8.28 -0.12 -6.04
CA ALA A 122 7.35 0.07 -4.94
C ALA A 122 6.32 -1.07 -4.90
N PHE A 123 6.04 -1.60 -3.72
CA PHE A 123 5.00 -2.62 -3.51
C PHE A 123 3.87 -2.04 -2.66
N ASP A 124 2.67 -1.95 -3.23
CA ASP A 124 1.47 -1.52 -2.54
C ASP A 124 0.54 -2.73 -2.37
N CYS A 125 0.10 -3.00 -1.15
CA CYS A 125 -0.79 -4.13 -0.86
C CYS A 125 -2.17 -3.63 -0.47
N THR A 126 -3.20 -4.16 -1.13
CA THR A 126 -4.61 -3.92 -0.81
C THR A 126 -5.24 -5.24 -0.39
N VAL A 127 -5.77 -5.25 0.82
CA VAL A 127 -6.50 -6.37 1.39
C VAL A 127 -7.97 -5.99 1.48
N VAL A 128 -8.82 -6.81 0.88
CA VAL A 128 -10.27 -6.61 0.84
C VAL A 128 -10.99 -7.85 1.34
N ARG A 129 -12.19 -7.68 1.90
CA ARG A 129 -13.10 -8.80 2.12
C ARG A 129 -13.34 -9.56 0.80
N PRO A 130 -13.37 -10.90 0.79
CA PRO A 130 -13.77 -11.66 -0.38
C PRO A 130 -15.17 -11.24 -0.84
N ALA A 131 -15.42 -11.17 -2.15
CA ALA A 131 -16.70 -10.75 -2.73
C ALA A 131 -17.84 -11.79 -2.58
N GLY A 132 -17.76 -12.64 -1.55
CA GLY A 132 -18.70 -13.73 -1.29
C GLY A 132 -20.01 -13.29 -0.64
N ASP A 133 -20.89 -14.27 -0.41
CA ASP A 133 -22.19 -14.12 0.24
C ASP A 133 -22.08 -13.23 1.50
N PRO A 134 -22.85 -12.12 1.62
CA PRO A 134 -22.85 -11.28 2.81
C PRO A 134 -23.21 -12.04 4.09
N ALA A 135 -23.89 -13.19 3.97
CA ALA A 135 -24.17 -14.07 5.11
C ALA A 135 -22.95 -14.88 5.57
N SER A 136 -21.86 -14.91 4.79
CA SER A 136 -20.63 -15.59 5.19
C SER A 136 -20.02 -14.92 6.43
N VAL A 137 -19.57 -15.77 7.36
CA VAL A 137 -18.89 -15.34 8.58
C VAL A 137 -17.72 -14.44 8.18
N PRO A 138 -17.58 -13.24 8.81
CA PRO A 138 -16.48 -12.33 8.50
C PRO A 138 -15.14 -13.07 8.61
N SER A 139 -14.43 -13.16 7.49
CA SER A 139 -13.19 -13.94 7.41
C SER A 139 -12.07 -13.19 8.11
N ARG A 140 -11.48 -13.83 9.12
CA ARG A 140 -10.33 -13.29 9.85
C ARG A 140 -9.10 -13.31 8.94
N TRP A 141 -8.43 -12.17 8.79
CA TRP A 141 -7.17 -12.11 8.06
C TRP A 141 -5.97 -12.26 8.99
N ALA A 142 -5.37 -13.46 8.99
CA ALA A 142 -4.21 -13.77 9.81
C ALA A 142 -3.05 -14.31 8.94
N PRO A 143 -2.40 -13.45 8.12
CA PRO A 143 -1.43 -13.90 7.11
C PRO A 143 -0.21 -14.63 7.69
N PHE A 144 0.04 -14.49 8.99
CA PHE A 144 1.18 -15.09 9.69
C PHE A 144 0.81 -16.24 10.61
N GLN A 145 -0.46 -16.62 10.73
CA GLN A 145 -0.85 -17.72 11.63
C GLN A 145 -0.27 -19.06 11.17
N SER A 146 -0.08 -19.23 9.85
CA SER A 146 0.52 -20.43 9.25
C SER A 146 2.04 -20.33 9.04
N ILE A 147 2.67 -19.20 9.39
CA ILE A 147 4.11 -19.00 9.18
C ILE A 147 4.79 -19.11 10.54
N PRO A 148 5.71 -20.07 10.76
CA PRO A 148 6.44 -20.14 12.02
C PRO A 148 7.08 -18.78 12.30
N SER A 149 6.88 -18.26 13.51
CA SER A 149 7.15 -16.87 13.94
C SER A 149 8.61 -16.41 13.86
N VAL A 150 9.46 -17.18 13.18
CA VAL A 150 10.92 -17.09 13.20
C VAL A 150 11.46 -16.17 12.11
N THR A 151 10.74 -15.97 11.00
CA THR A 151 11.16 -15.07 9.92
C THR A 151 10.18 -13.91 9.77
N ARG A 152 10.60 -12.74 10.28
CA ARG A 152 9.89 -11.48 10.08
C ARG A 152 9.66 -11.28 8.58
N SER A 153 8.44 -10.87 8.22
CA SER A 153 8.06 -10.64 6.83
C SER A 153 9.06 -9.71 6.14
N TYR A 154 9.70 -10.22 5.10
CA TYR A 154 10.70 -9.52 4.31
C TYR A 154 10.10 -8.77 3.10
N VAL A 155 8.77 -8.75 2.97
CA VAL A 155 8.15 -8.07 1.83
C VAL A 155 8.31 -6.58 2.03
N ARG A 156 8.99 -5.93 1.08
CA ARG A 156 9.23 -4.48 1.10
C ARG A 156 7.97 -3.73 0.66
N LEU A 157 6.92 -3.77 1.49
CA LEU A 157 5.71 -3.00 1.25
C LEU A 157 5.98 -1.53 1.55
N ARG A 158 5.55 -0.66 0.63
CA ARG A 158 5.53 0.79 0.79
C ARG A 158 4.19 1.24 1.35
N ARG A 159 3.08 0.72 0.80
CA ARG A 159 1.72 1.04 1.26
C ARG A 159 0.92 -0.21 1.57
N LEU A 160 0.06 -0.12 2.58
CA LEU A 160 -0.89 -1.16 2.96
C LEU A 160 -2.28 -0.56 3.15
N PHE A 161 -3.24 -1.05 2.37
CA PHE A 161 -4.64 -0.69 2.43
C PHE A 161 -5.43 -1.89 2.95
N LEU A 162 -6.15 -1.73 4.06
CA LEU A 162 -6.99 -2.75 4.67
C LEU A 162 -8.44 -2.26 4.60
N ASN A 163 -9.30 -2.98 3.86
CA ASN A 163 -10.69 -2.61 3.67
C ASN A 163 -11.62 -3.75 4.08
N ASP A 164 -12.52 -3.47 5.03
CA ASP A 164 -13.51 -4.44 5.50
C ASP A 164 -12.88 -5.74 6.04
N VAL A 165 -11.81 -5.59 6.83
CA VAL A 165 -11.04 -6.71 7.40
C VAL A 165 -11.36 -6.89 8.88
N VAL A 166 -11.49 -8.15 9.30
CA VAL A 166 -11.73 -8.50 10.71
C VAL A 166 -10.44 -8.94 11.39
N PHE A 167 -10.17 -8.31 12.52
CA PHE A 167 -9.08 -8.66 13.44
C PHE A 167 -9.65 -9.14 14.76
N THR A 168 -8.94 -10.03 15.44
CA THR A 168 -9.26 -10.41 16.82
C THR A 168 -9.14 -9.20 17.74
N SER A 169 -8.07 -8.41 17.62
CA SER A 169 -7.90 -7.22 18.46
C SER A 169 -7.06 -6.14 17.76
N THR A 170 -7.10 -4.93 18.30
CA THR A 170 -6.24 -3.82 17.87
C THR A 170 -4.74 -4.16 18.00
N THR A 171 -4.40 -5.02 18.97
CA THR A 171 -3.03 -5.53 19.15
C THR A 171 -2.59 -6.45 18.02
N GLU A 172 -3.49 -7.24 17.44
CA GLU A 172 -3.19 -8.07 16.27
C GLU A 172 -2.85 -7.21 15.05
N LEU A 173 -3.64 -6.16 14.80
CA LEU A 173 -3.35 -5.17 13.75
C LEU A 173 -1.98 -4.52 13.97
N ALA A 174 -1.68 -4.05 15.18
CA ALA A 174 -0.38 -3.44 15.47
C ALA A 174 0.77 -4.43 15.19
N ARG A 175 0.64 -5.70 15.60
CA ARG A 175 1.65 -6.76 15.34
C ARG A 175 1.82 -7.07 13.85
N LEU A 176 0.74 -7.04 13.08
CA LEU A 176 0.77 -7.21 11.63
C LEU A 176 1.59 -6.08 10.98
N LEU A 177 1.33 -4.83 11.33
CA LEU A 177 2.04 -3.66 10.77
C LEU A 177 3.52 -3.65 11.16
N ASP A 178 3.81 -4.06 12.40
CA ASP A 178 5.14 -4.28 12.95
C ASP A 178 6.01 -5.29 12.17
N ASN A 179 5.40 -6.11 11.30
CA ASN A 179 6.11 -7.05 10.44
C ASN A 179 6.57 -6.43 9.12
N PHE A 180 6.20 -5.18 8.80
CA PHE A 180 6.60 -4.50 7.56
C PHE A 180 7.48 -3.27 7.86
N SER A 181 8.80 -3.46 7.91
CA SER A 181 9.73 -2.39 8.31
C SER A 181 9.84 -1.23 7.29
N THR A 182 9.51 -1.50 6.03
CA THR A 182 9.55 -0.51 4.93
C THR A 182 8.20 0.18 4.68
N LEU A 183 7.18 -0.14 5.49
CA LEU A 183 5.84 0.38 5.30
C LEU A 183 5.84 1.88 5.62
N GLU A 184 5.55 2.71 4.63
CA GLU A 184 5.50 4.17 4.73
C GLU A 184 4.10 4.68 5.07
N HIS A 185 3.07 4.05 4.48
CA HIS A 185 1.68 4.46 4.61
C HIS A 185 0.78 3.27 4.88
N CYS A 186 -0.14 3.42 5.85
CA CYS A 186 -1.17 2.44 6.14
C CYS A 186 -2.54 3.14 6.14
N ALA A 187 -3.50 2.56 5.42
CA ALA A 187 -4.89 2.99 5.46
C ALA A 187 -5.77 1.81 5.85
N CYS A 188 -6.59 2.03 6.87
CA CYS A 188 -7.50 1.08 7.48
C CYS A 188 -8.92 1.63 7.36
N ASN A 189 -9.78 0.95 6.62
CA ASN A 189 -11.15 1.37 6.37
C ASN A 189 -12.10 0.23 6.73
N GLN A 190 -13.16 0.54 7.48
CA GLN A 190 -14.19 -0.42 7.85
C GLN A 190 -13.65 -1.66 8.58
N LEU A 191 -12.64 -1.48 9.44
CA LEU A 191 -12.14 -2.60 10.24
C LEU A 191 -13.15 -3.01 11.31
N THR A 192 -13.20 -4.31 11.60
CA THR A 192 -13.94 -4.86 12.74
C THR A 192 -12.97 -5.54 13.72
N PHE A 193 -13.10 -5.25 15.00
CA PHE A 193 -12.32 -5.88 16.06
C PHE A 193 -13.23 -6.73 16.95
N LEU A 194 -12.90 -8.01 17.12
CA LEU A 194 -13.70 -8.92 17.96
C LEU A 194 -13.52 -8.65 19.45
N ASP A 195 -12.33 -8.18 19.83
CA ASP A 195 -11.95 -7.77 21.17
C ASP A 195 -11.62 -6.26 21.13
N SER A 196 -12.42 -5.50 21.86
CA SER A 196 -12.29 -4.04 22.00
C SER A 196 -11.23 -3.62 23.03
N SER A 197 -10.48 -4.58 23.58
CA SER A 197 -9.38 -4.27 24.49
C SER A 197 -8.38 -3.29 23.86
N PRO A 198 -7.85 -2.34 24.66
CA PRO A 198 -6.89 -1.36 24.16
C PRO A 198 -5.63 -2.04 23.62
N VAL A 199 -4.89 -1.32 22.75
CA VAL A 199 -3.65 -1.84 22.16
C VAL A 199 -2.64 -2.12 23.27
N VAL A 200 -2.39 -3.40 23.54
CA VAL A 200 -1.25 -3.80 24.37
C VAL A 200 -0.04 -3.83 23.46
N GLN A 201 0.63 -2.68 23.33
CA GLN A 201 1.88 -2.63 22.59
C GLN A 201 2.85 -3.66 23.18
N SER A 202 3.30 -4.58 22.33
CA SER A 202 4.28 -5.55 22.76
C SER A 202 5.50 -4.80 23.29
N ARG A 203 5.97 -5.13 24.50
CA ARG A 203 7.24 -4.63 25.02
C ARG A 203 8.40 -4.85 24.04
N ARG A 204 8.29 -5.82 23.11
CA ARG A 204 9.26 -6.07 22.04
C ARG A 204 9.36 -4.93 21.01
N ALA A 205 8.31 -4.14 20.81
CA ALA A 205 8.34 -2.98 19.91
C ALA A 205 9.32 -1.90 20.38
N ARG A 206 9.64 -1.83 21.69
CA ARG A 206 10.63 -0.87 22.22
C ARG A 206 12.06 -1.06 21.68
N ARG A 207 12.41 -2.23 21.14
CA ARG A 207 13.77 -2.53 20.67
C ARG A 207 13.92 -2.50 19.15
N ARG A 208 12.86 -2.21 18.39
CA ARG A 208 12.95 -2.25 16.93
C ARG A 208 13.50 -0.93 16.38
N PRO A 209 14.31 -0.98 15.31
CA PRO A 209 14.66 0.21 14.54
C PRO A 209 13.38 0.92 14.08
N SER A 210 13.45 2.25 13.99
CA SER A 210 12.33 3.12 13.66
C SER A 210 11.57 2.58 12.44
N SER A 211 10.28 2.32 12.61
CA SER A 211 9.41 2.01 11.47
C SER A 211 9.47 3.18 10.47
N THR A 212 9.46 2.91 9.17
CA THR A 212 9.35 3.95 8.15
C THR A 212 7.92 4.51 8.04
N LEU A 213 6.97 3.95 8.80
CA LEU A 213 5.57 4.35 8.77
C LEU A 213 5.44 5.78 9.28
N TRP A 214 4.99 6.69 8.41
CA TRP A 214 4.82 8.10 8.74
C TRP A 214 3.37 8.57 8.59
N THR A 215 2.50 7.78 7.96
CA THR A 215 1.05 8.03 7.91
C THR A 215 0.25 6.78 8.24
N CYS A 216 -0.75 6.94 9.11
CA CYS A 216 -1.76 5.94 9.38
C CYS A 216 -3.14 6.58 9.35
N ASP A 217 -3.98 6.11 8.43
CA ASP A 217 -5.37 6.52 8.30
C ASP A 217 -6.28 5.42 8.82
N ILE A 218 -7.20 5.77 9.72
CA ILE A 218 -8.22 4.85 10.23
C ILE A 218 -9.58 5.50 10.05
N SER A 219 -10.51 4.78 9.43
CA SER A 219 -11.83 5.31 9.11
C SER A 219 -12.91 4.24 9.16
N ARG A 220 -14.12 4.67 9.53
CA ARG A 220 -15.35 3.86 9.50
C ARG A 220 -15.23 2.50 10.23
N CYS A 221 -14.36 2.38 11.23
CA CYS A 221 -14.23 1.15 12.01
C CYS A 221 -15.51 0.87 12.79
N LYS A 222 -15.97 -0.39 12.76
CA LYS A 222 -17.20 -0.80 13.43
C LYS A 222 -17.07 -0.61 14.94
N ASP A 223 -18.13 -0.08 15.56
CA ASP A 223 -18.25 0.14 17.01
C ASP A 223 -17.12 0.99 17.63
N MET A 224 -16.47 1.84 16.82
CA MET A 224 -15.33 2.64 17.25
C MET A 224 -15.54 4.13 16.93
N ALA A 225 -15.63 4.95 17.97
CA ALA A 225 -15.68 6.41 17.83
C ALA A 225 -14.39 6.96 17.17
N VAL A 226 -14.48 8.10 16.48
CA VAL A 226 -13.35 8.71 15.76
C VAL A 226 -12.17 9.04 16.68
N SER A 227 -12.45 9.47 17.92
CA SER A 227 -11.42 9.69 18.93
C SER A 227 -10.61 8.41 19.19
N VAL A 228 -11.29 7.27 19.32
CA VAL A 228 -10.64 5.96 19.50
C VAL A 228 -9.87 5.55 18.24
N GLN A 229 -10.40 5.84 17.04
CA GLN A 229 -9.67 5.63 15.78
C GLN A 229 -8.38 6.45 15.72
N ALA A 230 -8.42 7.72 16.15
CA ALA A 230 -7.24 8.60 16.20
C ALA A 230 -6.20 8.10 17.20
N VAL A 231 -6.63 7.66 18.39
CA VAL A 231 -5.76 7.03 19.40
C VAL A 231 -5.09 5.78 18.82
N LEU A 232 -5.86 4.90 18.16
CA LEU A 232 -5.33 3.69 17.53
C LEU A 232 -4.30 4.01 16.44
N ALA A 233 -4.57 5.01 15.58
CA ALA A 233 -3.64 5.44 14.54
C ALA A 233 -2.34 6.00 15.14
N ALA A 234 -2.44 6.81 16.19
CA ALA A 234 -1.29 7.35 16.91
C ALA A 234 -0.47 6.26 17.61
N ASP A 235 -1.14 5.25 18.17
CA ASP A 235 -0.51 4.07 18.77
C ASP A 235 0.25 3.23 17.73
N ILE A 236 -0.35 2.98 16.57
CA ILE A 236 0.26 2.26 15.46
C ILE A 236 1.51 2.98 14.96
N LEU A 237 1.43 4.30 14.78
CA LEU A 237 2.58 5.12 14.37
C LEU A 237 3.67 5.23 15.45
N GLY A 238 3.33 4.90 16.70
CA GLY A 238 4.20 5.17 17.84
C GLY A 238 4.48 6.66 18.00
N ALA A 239 3.50 7.52 17.68
CA ALA A 239 3.66 8.98 17.62
C ALA A 239 4.22 9.55 18.93
N GLY A 240 3.67 9.14 20.08
CA GLY A 240 4.16 9.58 21.39
C GLY A 240 5.65 9.27 21.61
N ARG A 241 6.10 8.06 21.25
CA ARG A 241 7.52 7.67 21.36
C ARG A 241 8.42 8.50 20.44
N ARG A 242 7.98 8.72 19.20
CA ARG A 242 8.76 9.49 18.21
C ARG A 242 8.83 10.98 18.55
N MET A 243 7.85 11.49 19.28
CA MET A 243 7.83 12.86 19.79
C MET A 243 8.48 12.99 21.18
N GLY A 244 8.95 11.90 21.79
CA GLY A 244 9.52 11.92 23.14
C GLY A 244 8.50 12.24 24.25
N LEU A 245 7.20 12.04 24.00
CA LEU A 245 6.16 12.25 25.01
C LEU A 245 6.16 11.09 26.01
N ASP A 246 6.12 11.41 27.30
CA ASP A 246 5.79 10.44 28.32
C ASP A 246 4.32 10.01 28.22
N ASP A 247 3.97 8.90 28.88
CA ASP A 247 2.63 8.31 28.79
C ASP A 247 1.53 9.29 29.26
N ARG A 248 1.80 10.12 30.27
CA ARG A 248 0.83 11.10 30.78
C ARG A 248 0.63 12.27 29.81
N THR A 249 1.71 12.82 29.26
CA THR A 249 1.64 13.91 28.27
C THR A 249 0.97 13.43 26.99
N ARG A 250 1.24 12.20 26.58
CA ARG A 250 0.59 11.54 25.45
C ARG A 250 -0.92 11.42 25.67
N ASP A 251 -1.34 10.90 26.82
CA ASP A 251 -2.75 10.71 27.14
C ASP A 251 -3.49 12.05 27.24
N ALA A 252 -2.88 13.07 27.86
CA ALA A 252 -3.44 14.42 27.90
C ALA A 252 -3.59 15.01 26.49
N THR A 253 -2.59 14.84 25.62
CA THR A 253 -2.65 15.32 24.22
C THR A 253 -3.76 14.62 23.45
N LEU A 254 -3.91 13.30 23.60
CA LEU A 254 -4.97 12.53 22.97
C LEU A 254 -6.36 12.90 23.47
N GLN A 255 -6.52 13.19 24.76
CA GLN A 255 -7.77 13.70 25.34
C GLN A 255 -8.13 15.06 24.76
N VAL A 256 -7.17 15.99 24.70
CA VAL A 256 -7.38 17.32 24.10
C VAL A 256 -7.76 17.20 22.63
N LEU A 257 -7.03 16.40 21.85
CA LEU A 257 -7.36 16.14 20.44
C LEU A 257 -8.77 15.57 20.31
N SER A 258 -9.13 14.59 21.14
CA SER A 258 -10.45 13.97 21.12
C SER A 258 -11.58 14.98 21.40
N ALA A 259 -11.33 15.99 22.24
CA ALA A 259 -12.30 17.06 22.50
C ALA A 259 -12.50 18.01 21.31
N PHE A 260 -11.52 18.12 20.40
CA PHE A 260 -11.60 18.95 19.20
C PHE A 260 -12.14 18.22 17.97
N VAL A 261 -12.24 16.89 17.99
CA VAL A 261 -12.75 16.13 16.85
C VAL A 261 -14.28 16.22 16.79
N PRO A 262 -14.86 16.76 15.70
CA PRO A 262 -16.30 16.78 15.54
C PRO A 262 -16.88 15.36 15.50
N ASN A 263 -17.99 15.14 16.20
CA ASN A 263 -18.73 13.86 16.20
C ASN A 263 -19.23 13.45 14.79
N THR A 264 -19.22 14.36 13.83
CA THR A 264 -19.61 14.14 12.42
C THR A 264 -18.47 13.60 11.54
N SER A 265 -17.27 13.48 12.08
CA SER A 265 -16.13 12.95 11.32
C SER A 265 -16.28 11.44 11.12
N GLU A 266 -15.83 10.92 9.98
CA GLU A 266 -15.79 9.46 9.73
C GLU A 266 -14.37 8.90 9.65
N ARG A 267 -13.38 9.80 9.61
CA ARG A 267 -11.98 9.49 9.33
C ARG A 267 -11.07 10.22 10.29
N ALA A 268 -10.19 9.45 10.93
CA ALA A 268 -9.04 9.94 11.67
C ALA A 268 -7.76 9.66 10.86
N ALA A 269 -6.99 10.71 10.57
CA ALA A 269 -5.68 10.59 9.94
C ALA A 269 -4.62 11.13 10.89
N VAL A 270 -3.60 10.32 11.19
CA VAL A 270 -2.42 10.75 11.94
C VAL A 270 -1.24 10.73 10.99
N ARG A 271 -0.59 11.88 10.85
CA ARG A 271 0.59 12.06 10.00
C ARG A 271 1.74 12.60 10.82
N LEU A 272 2.87 11.93 10.75
CA LEU A 272 4.15 12.44 11.23
C LEU A 272 4.83 13.17 10.07
N SER A 273 5.15 14.45 10.24
CA SER A 273 5.99 15.16 9.29
C SER A 273 7.40 14.58 9.39
N ASN A 274 7.85 13.90 8.35
CA ASN A 274 9.25 13.58 8.22
C ASN A 274 9.94 14.91 7.87
N ASN A 275 10.40 15.65 8.89
CA ASN A 275 11.27 16.80 8.64
C ASN A 275 12.61 16.22 8.19
N GLU A 276 12.81 16.14 6.88
CA GLU A 276 14.08 15.71 6.26
C GLU A 276 15.27 16.60 6.68
N ASN A 277 15.02 17.72 7.35
CA ASN A 277 16.01 18.70 7.81
C ASN A 277 16.57 18.47 9.23
N GLY A 278 16.44 17.27 9.79
CA GLY A 278 17.14 16.92 11.04
C GLY A 278 16.68 17.69 12.29
N SER A 279 15.46 18.27 12.29
CA SER A 279 14.90 18.79 13.55
C SER A 279 14.61 17.63 14.48
N MET A 280 15.19 17.68 15.68
CA MET A 280 15.08 16.64 16.72
C MET A 280 13.63 16.34 17.12
N PHE A 281 12.71 17.27 16.83
CA PHE A 281 11.28 17.14 17.05
C PHE A 281 10.56 17.06 15.70
N GLY A 282 9.95 15.90 15.40
CA GLY A 282 8.99 15.80 14.31
C GLY A 282 7.67 16.45 14.71
N SER A 283 7.01 17.16 13.80
CA SER A 283 5.63 17.60 14.04
C SER A 283 4.67 16.44 13.74
N SER A 284 3.63 16.30 14.55
CA SER A 284 2.49 15.45 14.22
C SER A 284 1.33 16.34 13.84
N SER A 285 0.65 15.99 12.76
CA SER A 285 -0.55 16.67 12.32
C SER A 285 -1.67 15.65 12.27
N ASN A 286 -2.73 15.93 13.03
CA ASN A 286 -3.93 15.13 13.09
C ASN A 286 -5.01 15.90 12.36
N TRP A 287 -5.59 15.28 11.34
CA TRP A 287 -6.65 15.91 10.57
C TRP A 287 -7.86 14.98 10.59
N CYS A 288 -9.01 15.52 10.95
CA CYS A 288 -10.28 14.87 10.72
C CYS A 288 -10.86 15.47 9.45
N LYS A 289 -11.08 14.61 8.44
CA LYS A 289 -11.70 15.05 7.18
C LYS A 289 -13.16 14.65 7.22
N GLN A 290 -14.04 15.61 7.05
CA GLN A 290 -15.45 15.34 6.80
C GLN A 290 -15.55 14.71 5.40
N CYS A 291 -16.10 13.50 5.33
CA CYS A 291 -16.40 12.88 4.04
C CYS A 291 -17.68 13.55 3.51
N ASN A 292 -17.61 14.17 2.34
CA ASN A 292 -18.84 14.52 1.61
C ASN A 292 -19.52 13.20 1.23
N ALA A 293 -20.77 13.03 1.63
CA ALA A 293 -21.58 11.89 1.19
C ALA A 293 -21.68 11.96 -0.35
N HIS A 294 -21.16 10.93 -1.02
CA HIS A 294 -21.30 10.70 -2.45
C HIS A 294 -22.27 9.54 -2.67
#